data_AF-A0A963A1V9-F1
#
_entry.id   AF-A0A963A1V9-F1
#
_cell.length_a   1.000
_cell.length_b   1.000
_cell.length_c   1.000
_cell.angle_alpha   90.00
_cell.angle_beta   90.00
_cell.angle_gamma   90.00
#
_symmetry.space_group_name_H-M   'P 1'
#
loop_
_entity.id
_entity.type
_entity.pdbx_description
1 polymer ?
#
loop_
_entity_poly.entity_id
_entity_poly.type
_entity_poly.pdbx_seq_one_letter_code
_entity_poly.pdbx_strand_id
1 'polypeptide(L)'
;ETPVRHMVEVLIEDIGYEAIGNKVVRPLEGIKIAGYVGCQTNRPFGIAGESFENPMYLDKLVETLGADPIKGYDKKVQCCGGALAFSEPEKSQNMIKGIIESAYDNAADLIVTPCPVCQMNVEVYQDQINARNGTNFSMPVVYYSQLMDVAFGRSAKDAALDQQVIKAKPLEEIAKK
;
A
#
# COMPACT_ATOMS: atom_id res chain seq x y z
N GLU A 1 -13.89 28.56 -4.83
CA GLU A 1 -13.11 27.50 -5.51
C GLU A 1 -13.59 26.15 -5.03
N THR A 2 -13.49 25.12 -5.86
CA THR A 2 -13.80 23.74 -5.48
C THR A 2 -12.53 23.09 -4.91
N PRO A 3 -12.56 22.52 -3.69
CA PRO A 3 -11.38 21.89 -3.10
C PRO A 3 -10.98 20.64 -3.90
N VAL A 4 -9.68 20.47 -4.14
CA VAL A 4 -9.12 19.24 -4.73
C VAL A 4 -8.82 18.27 -3.59
N ARG A 5 -9.37 17.06 -3.67
CA ARG A 5 -9.23 16.03 -2.63
C ARG A 5 -8.70 14.73 -3.22
N HIS A 6 -7.95 13.98 -2.43
CA HIS A 6 -7.53 12.65 -2.84
C HIS A 6 -8.71 11.67 -2.75
N MET A 7 -8.81 10.69 -3.64
CA MET A 7 -9.94 9.74 -3.59
C MET A 7 -10.01 8.98 -2.24
N VAL A 8 -8.86 8.63 -1.67
CA VAL A 8 -8.79 7.99 -0.34
C VAL A 8 -9.33 8.87 0.79
N GLU A 9 -9.18 10.19 0.68
CA GLU A 9 -9.71 11.17 1.64
C GLU A 9 -11.24 11.19 1.55
N VAL A 10 -11.80 11.25 0.34
CA VAL A 10 -13.25 11.18 0.10
C VAL A 10 -13.85 9.88 0.65
N LEU A 11 -13.20 8.74 0.42
CA LEU A 11 -13.66 7.44 0.95
C LEU A 11 -13.70 7.43 2.49
N ILE A 12 -12.76 8.09 3.15
CA ILE A 12 -12.62 8.03 4.61
C ILE A 12 -13.46 9.08 5.31
N GLU A 13 -13.49 10.31 4.81
CA GLU A 13 -14.18 11.42 5.45
C GLU A 13 -15.66 11.49 5.07
N ASP A 14 -16.01 11.20 3.81
CA ASP A 14 -17.39 11.39 3.33
C ASP A 14 -18.21 10.09 3.39
N ILE A 15 -17.56 8.95 3.12
CA ILE A 15 -18.21 7.63 3.16
C ILE A 15 -18.01 6.96 4.52
N GLY A 16 -16.79 6.99 5.05
CA GLY A 16 -16.46 6.48 6.37
C GLY A 16 -16.20 4.97 6.42
N TYR A 17 -15.41 4.57 7.41
CA TYR A 17 -15.01 3.17 7.62
C TYR A 17 -16.20 2.22 7.84
N GLU A 18 -17.25 2.68 8.54
CA GLU A 18 -18.45 1.85 8.78
C GLU A 18 -19.14 1.46 7.46
N ALA A 19 -19.36 2.43 6.56
CA ALA A 19 -19.99 2.18 5.27
C ALA A 19 -19.11 1.30 4.36
N ILE A 20 -17.79 1.45 4.43
CA ILE A 20 -16.82 0.57 3.74
C ILE A 20 -16.90 -0.85 4.30
N GLY A 21 -16.85 -1.01 5.62
CA GLY A 21 -16.93 -2.31 6.31
C GLY A 21 -18.22 -3.07 6.00
N ASN A 22 -19.35 -2.36 5.90
CA ASN A 22 -20.65 -2.94 5.53
C ASN A 22 -20.70 -3.52 4.09
N LYS A 23 -19.70 -3.24 3.24
CA LYS A 23 -19.58 -3.80 1.89
C LYS A 23 -18.63 -4.99 1.81
N VAL A 24 -17.93 -5.33 2.90
CA VAL A 24 -17.01 -6.46 2.93
C VAL A 24 -17.79 -7.77 2.79
N VAL A 25 -17.46 -8.53 1.75
CA VAL A 25 -18.01 -9.86 1.44
C VAL A 25 -16.98 -10.95 1.77
N ARG A 26 -15.69 -10.66 1.53
CA ARG A 26 -14.57 -11.56 1.76
C ARG A 26 -13.53 -10.86 2.65
N PRO A 27 -13.65 -10.97 3.99
CA PRO A 27 -12.65 -10.42 4.89
C PRO A 27 -11.23 -10.87 4.52
N LEU A 28 -10.27 -9.96 4.59
CA LEU A 28 -8.87 -10.20 4.23
C LEU A 28 -8.08 -10.91 5.36
N GLU A 29 -8.73 -11.87 6.01
CA GLU A 29 -8.26 -12.51 7.24
C GLU A 29 -6.91 -13.20 7.07
N GLY A 30 -6.04 -13.00 8.05
CA GLY A 30 -4.72 -13.62 8.12
C GLY A 30 -3.66 -13.01 7.19
N ILE A 31 -3.98 -11.91 6.50
CA ILE A 31 -3.01 -11.14 5.71
C ILE A 31 -2.50 -9.97 6.56
N LYS A 32 -1.18 -9.89 6.72
CA LYS A 32 -0.48 -8.80 7.37
C LYS A 32 -0.08 -7.73 6.35
N ILE A 33 -0.55 -6.50 6.53
CA ILE A 33 -0.39 -5.44 5.52
C ILE A 33 0.34 -4.23 6.11
N ALA A 34 1.39 -3.78 5.44
CA ALA A 34 2.06 -2.53 5.77
C ALA A 34 1.38 -1.33 5.07
N GLY A 35 0.79 -0.43 5.86
CA GLY A 35 0.15 0.80 5.37
C GLY A 35 1.16 1.86 4.95
N TYR A 36 1.58 1.86 3.67
CA TYR A 36 2.51 2.84 3.11
C TYR A 36 1.77 3.98 2.41
N VAL A 37 1.51 5.04 3.17
CA VAL A 37 0.82 6.24 2.68
C VAL A 37 1.62 6.94 1.57
N GLY A 38 2.92 7.09 1.74
CA GLY A 38 3.77 7.89 0.86
C GLY A 38 3.79 9.37 1.26
N CYS A 39 4.60 10.16 0.54
CA CYS A 39 4.89 11.54 0.96
C CYS A 39 3.80 12.54 0.57
N GLN A 40 3.37 12.57 -0.69
CA GLN A 40 2.48 13.61 -1.22
C GLN A 40 0.99 13.40 -0.89
N THR A 41 0.58 12.17 -0.63
CA THR A 41 -0.79 11.81 -0.24
C THR A 41 -1.12 12.26 1.18
N ASN A 42 -0.12 12.41 2.05
CA ASN A 42 -0.29 12.87 3.42
C ASN A 42 0.09 14.33 3.64
N ARG A 43 1.00 14.88 2.84
CA ARG A 43 1.57 16.22 3.07
C ARG A 43 1.44 17.11 1.83
N PRO A 44 1.07 18.40 1.99
CA PRO A 44 0.73 19.09 3.25
C PRO A 44 -0.77 19.01 3.61
N PHE A 45 -1.61 18.43 2.75
CA PHE A 45 -3.07 18.46 2.85
C PHE A 45 -3.67 17.08 3.13
N GLY A 46 -3.03 16.29 4.00
CA GLY A 46 -3.55 14.97 4.39
C GLY A 46 -4.93 15.02 5.05
N ILE A 47 -5.50 13.85 5.29
CA ILE A 47 -6.82 13.64 5.91
C ILE A 47 -6.90 14.39 7.25
N ALA A 48 -8.03 15.04 7.50
CA ALA A 48 -8.25 15.82 8.70
C ALA A 48 -8.08 14.96 9.97
N GLY A 49 -7.23 15.44 10.90
CA GLY A 49 -6.94 14.76 12.16
C GLY A 49 -5.90 13.64 12.08
N GLU A 50 -5.39 13.31 10.88
CA GLU A 50 -4.28 12.36 10.72
C GLU A 50 -2.92 13.04 10.91
N SER A 51 -1.94 12.29 11.41
CA SER A 51 -0.58 12.78 11.60
C SER A 51 0.17 12.83 10.26
N PHE A 52 0.88 13.92 10.00
CA PHE A 52 1.75 14.03 8.83
C PHE A 52 2.95 13.06 8.87
N GLU A 53 3.38 12.66 10.06
CA GLU A 53 4.53 11.78 10.29
C GLU A 53 4.13 10.32 10.53
N ASN A 54 2.95 10.09 11.10
CA ASN A 54 2.45 8.74 11.39
C ASN A 54 0.94 8.62 11.11
N PRO A 55 0.52 8.70 9.84
CA PRO A 55 -0.88 8.53 9.47
C PRO A 55 -1.33 7.09 9.69
N MET A 56 -2.50 6.92 10.29
CA MET A 56 -3.10 5.64 10.66
C MET A 56 -4.27 5.26 9.75
N TYR A 57 -4.64 6.12 8.80
CA TYR A 57 -5.86 5.93 8.00
C TYR A 57 -5.81 4.69 7.09
N LEU A 58 -4.64 4.32 6.55
CA LEU A 58 -4.51 3.06 5.82
C LEU A 58 -4.55 1.85 6.73
N ASP A 59 -4.01 1.96 7.95
CA ASP A 59 -4.07 0.86 8.91
C ASP A 59 -5.52 0.60 9.31
N LYS A 60 -6.28 1.67 9.59
CA LYS A 60 -7.73 1.59 9.86
C LYS A 60 -8.48 1.02 8.67
N LEU A 61 -8.12 1.40 7.43
CA LEU A 61 -8.73 0.82 6.23
C LEU A 61 -8.43 -0.69 6.13
N VAL A 62 -7.19 -1.10 6.37
CA VAL A 62 -6.78 -2.52 6.40
C VAL A 62 -7.58 -3.29 7.46
N GLU A 63 -7.70 -2.76 8.68
CA GLU A 63 -8.52 -3.36 9.75
C GLU A 63 -9.99 -3.47 9.32
N THR A 64 -10.53 -2.42 8.69
CA THR A 64 -11.92 -2.37 8.21
C THR A 64 -12.20 -3.44 7.16
N LEU A 65 -11.20 -3.78 6.33
CA LEU A 65 -11.31 -4.84 5.32
C LEU A 65 -11.04 -6.24 5.89
N GLY A 66 -10.75 -6.37 7.19
CA GLY A 66 -10.54 -7.64 7.89
C GLY A 66 -9.11 -8.19 7.84
N ALA A 67 -8.13 -7.38 7.43
CA ALA A 67 -6.71 -7.73 7.46
C ALA A 67 -6.00 -7.15 8.70
N ASP A 68 -4.77 -7.60 8.95
CA ASP A 68 -3.96 -7.17 10.09
C ASP A 68 -2.96 -6.07 9.68
N PRO A 69 -3.10 -4.81 10.12
CA PRO A 69 -2.10 -3.80 9.81
C PRO A 69 -0.82 -4.00 10.62
N ILE A 70 0.32 -3.80 9.98
CA ILE A 70 1.61 -3.80 10.66
C ILE A 70 1.80 -2.49 11.42
N LYS A 71 1.64 -2.56 12.76
CA LYS A 71 1.79 -1.41 13.67
C LYS A 71 3.23 -0.92 13.82
N GLY A 72 4.22 -1.81 13.67
CA GLY A 72 5.64 -1.51 13.79
C GLY A 72 6.28 -0.89 12.55
N TYR A 73 5.51 -0.70 11.46
CA TYR A 73 6.02 -0.20 10.20
C TYR A 73 6.28 1.32 10.29
N ASP A 74 7.56 1.71 10.25
CA ASP A 74 8.04 3.08 10.49
C ASP A 74 8.20 3.92 9.21
N LYS A 75 8.08 3.30 8.03
CA LYS A 75 8.26 3.98 6.72
C LYS A 75 6.96 4.46 6.07
N LYS A 76 5.88 4.65 6.85
CA LYS A 76 4.53 5.02 6.34
C LYS A 76 4.53 6.19 5.36
N VAL A 77 5.38 7.20 5.59
CA VAL A 77 5.42 8.47 4.84
C VAL A 77 6.75 8.72 4.13
N GLN A 78 7.65 7.72 4.14
CA GLN A 78 8.95 7.82 3.48
C GLN A 78 8.76 8.10 1.98
N CYS A 79 9.60 8.95 1.39
CA CYS A 79 9.56 9.16 -0.05
C CYS A 79 10.01 7.89 -0.80
N CYS A 80 9.28 7.48 -1.84
CA CYS A 80 9.68 6.34 -2.67
C CYS A 80 10.82 6.66 -3.64
N GLY A 81 11.23 7.92 -3.79
CA GLY A 81 12.29 8.33 -4.73
C GLY A 81 11.83 8.44 -6.19
N GLY A 82 10.52 8.41 -6.48
CA GLY A 82 10.01 8.39 -7.87
C GLY A 82 10.53 9.51 -8.77
N ALA A 83 10.68 10.74 -8.26
CA ALA A 83 11.26 11.86 -9.00
C ALA A 83 12.75 11.70 -9.33
N LEU A 84 13.46 10.83 -8.59
CA LEU A 84 14.87 10.52 -8.75
C LEU A 84 15.10 9.24 -9.55
N ALA A 85 14.06 8.48 -9.88
CA ALA A 85 14.19 7.14 -10.48
C ALA A 85 15.01 7.13 -11.78
N PHE A 86 14.95 8.20 -12.58
CA PHE A 86 15.71 8.33 -13.83
C PHE A 86 17.04 9.06 -13.68
N SER A 87 17.07 10.14 -12.90
CA SER A 87 18.25 11.00 -12.76
C SER A 87 19.30 10.44 -11.79
N GLU A 88 18.83 9.78 -10.74
CA GLU A 88 19.62 9.32 -9.60
C GLU A 88 19.12 7.93 -9.14
N PRO A 89 19.13 6.92 -10.03
CA PRO A 89 18.48 5.62 -9.79
C PRO A 89 18.98 4.93 -8.53
N GLU A 90 20.28 5.04 -8.24
CA GLU A 90 20.88 4.44 -7.04
C GLU A 90 20.31 5.03 -5.73
N LYS A 91 20.12 6.36 -5.70
CA LYS A 91 19.54 7.03 -4.53
C LYS A 91 18.07 6.67 -4.39
N SER A 92 17.33 6.62 -5.49
CA SER A 92 15.93 6.17 -5.52
C SER A 92 15.80 4.74 -4.96
N GLN A 93 16.62 3.81 -5.47
CA GLN A 93 16.62 2.41 -5.05
C GLN A 93 17.00 2.23 -3.58
N ASN A 94 17.93 3.02 -3.05
CA ASN A 94 18.24 2.99 -1.62
C ASN A 94 17.06 3.43 -0.75
N MET A 95 16.26 4.41 -1.20
CA MET A 95 15.02 4.82 -0.49
C MET A 95 13.96 3.72 -0.54
N ILE A 96 13.77 3.10 -1.71
CA ILE A 96 12.85 1.98 -1.90
C ILE A 96 13.24 0.78 -1.03
N LYS A 97 14.54 0.45 -0.96
CA LYS A 97 15.05 -0.63 -0.11
C LYS A 97 14.60 -0.44 1.33
N GLY A 98 14.75 0.76 1.90
CA GLY A 98 14.36 1.02 3.29
C GLY A 98 12.86 0.83 3.55
N ILE A 99 12.00 1.15 2.57
CA ILE A 99 10.55 0.90 2.62
C ILE A 99 10.27 -0.61 2.68
N ILE A 100 10.87 -1.38 1.78
CA ILE A 100 10.65 -2.83 1.68
C ILE A 100 11.23 -3.56 2.89
N GLU A 101 12.45 -3.21 3.29
CA GLU A 101 13.16 -3.83 4.40
C GLU A 101 12.39 -3.65 5.71
N SER A 102 11.87 -2.44 5.98
CA SER A 102 11.02 -2.21 7.16
C SER A 102 9.73 -3.06 7.15
N ALA A 103 9.07 -3.19 6.00
CA ALA A 103 7.90 -4.05 5.87
C ALA A 103 8.24 -5.54 6.06
N TYR A 104 9.35 -5.98 5.46
CA TYR A 104 9.86 -7.34 5.56
C TYR A 104 10.26 -7.71 6.99
N ASP A 105 11.02 -6.85 7.67
CA ASP A 105 11.48 -7.08 9.05
C ASP A 105 10.33 -7.14 10.06
N ASN A 106 9.21 -6.47 9.75
CA ASN A 106 7.98 -6.56 10.54
C ASN A 106 7.03 -7.68 10.07
N ALA A 107 7.50 -8.57 9.18
CA ALA A 107 6.75 -9.72 8.66
C ALA A 107 5.41 -9.35 7.99
N ALA A 108 5.39 -8.28 7.19
CA ALA A 108 4.29 -7.98 6.29
C ALA A 108 4.21 -9.01 5.15
N ASP A 109 3.00 -9.38 4.74
CA ASP A 109 2.76 -10.20 3.55
C ASP A 109 2.73 -9.36 2.27
N LEU A 110 2.33 -8.07 2.39
CA LEU A 110 2.32 -7.09 1.29
C LEU A 110 2.31 -5.65 1.82
N ILE A 111 2.61 -4.71 0.93
CA ILE A 111 2.51 -3.27 1.17
C ILE A 111 1.27 -2.73 0.45
N VAL A 112 0.48 -1.87 1.11
CA VAL A 112 -0.60 -1.11 0.47
C VAL A 112 -0.26 0.37 0.37
N THR A 113 -0.60 1.00 -0.75
CA THR A 113 -0.40 2.44 -0.94
C THR A 113 -1.52 3.13 -1.72
N PRO A 114 -1.80 4.42 -1.45
CA PRO A 114 -2.70 5.25 -2.23
C PRO A 114 -2.00 6.12 -3.26
N CYS A 115 -0.69 5.93 -3.49
CA CYS A 115 0.04 6.65 -4.52
C CYS A 115 0.46 5.70 -5.66
N PRO A 116 0.01 5.91 -6.91
CA PRO A 116 0.34 5.01 -8.02
C PRO A 116 1.84 5.02 -8.35
N VAL A 117 2.52 6.16 -8.19
CA VAL A 117 3.98 6.24 -8.34
C VAL A 117 4.67 5.43 -7.25
N CYS A 118 4.20 5.49 -6.00
CA CYS A 118 4.74 4.68 -4.92
C CYS A 118 4.55 3.19 -5.19
N GLN A 119 3.37 2.76 -5.65
CA GLN A 119 3.10 1.37 -6.00
C GLN A 119 4.12 0.86 -7.02
N MET A 120 4.18 1.52 -8.18
CA MET A 120 5.08 1.12 -9.26
C MET A 120 6.54 1.12 -8.80
N ASN A 121 7.00 2.21 -8.17
CA ASN A 121 8.41 2.37 -7.84
C ASN A 121 8.89 1.35 -6.80
N VAL A 122 8.07 1.05 -5.79
CA VAL A 122 8.43 0.07 -4.75
C VAL A 122 8.37 -1.37 -5.27
N GLU A 123 7.55 -1.64 -6.29
CA GLU A 123 7.41 -2.97 -6.88
C GLU A 123 8.50 -3.29 -7.92
N VAL A 124 8.71 -2.42 -8.92
CA VAL A 124 9.48 -2.78 -10.13
C VAL A 124 10.98 -2.87 -9.92
N TYR A 125 11.52 -2.25 -8.87
CA TYR A 125 12.98 -2.19 -8.64
C TYR A 125 13.50 -3.26 -7.68
N GLN A 126 12.65 -4.15 -7.14
CA GLN A 126 13.08 -5.13 -6.14
C GLN A 126 14.17 -6.08 -6.65
N ASP A 127 14.09 -6.53 -7.91
CA ASP A 127 15.12 -7.40 -8.50
C ASP A 127 16.49 -6.70 -8.60
N GLN A 128 16.49 -5.41 -8.97
CA GLN A 128 17.72 -4.62 -9.05
C GLN A 128 18.32 -4.38 -7.66
N ILE A 129 17.46 -4.09 -6.68
CA ILE A 129 17.85 -3.93 -5.27
C ILE A 129 18.45 -5.24 -4.75
N ASN A 130 17.80 -6.37 -5.01
CA ASN A 130 18.28 -7.70 -4.62
C ASN A 130 19.65 -8.01 -5.21
N ALA A 131 19.83 -7.80 -6.51
CA ALA A 131 21.10 -8.04 -7.19
C ALA A 131 22.24 -7.18 -6.62
N ARG A 132 21.95 -5.93 -6.24
CA ARG A 132 22.95 -4.99 -5.73
C ARG A 132 23.30 -5.21 -4.26
N ASN A 133 22.30 -5.55 -3.44
CA ASN A 133 22.44 -5.58 -1.99
C ASN A 133 22.58 -6.99 -1.41
N GLY A 134 22.47 -8.04 -2.25
CA GLY A 134 22.47 -9.43 -1.80
C GLY A 134 21.23 -9.79 -0.99
N THR A 135 20.13 -9.06 -1.18
CA THR A 135 18.83 -9.32 -0.55
C THR A 135 17.97 -10.24 -1.42
N ASN A 136 16.86 -10.72 -0.89
CA ASN A 136 15.92 -11.58 -1.61
C ASN A 136 14.46 -11.15 -1.34
N PHE A 137 14.20 -9.86 -1.49
CA PHE A 137 12.85 -9.32 -1.35
C PHE A 137 11.96 -9.76 -2.51
N SER A 138 10.72 -10.09 -2.19
CA SER A 138 9.67 -10.36 -3.18
C SER A 138 8.34 -9.89 -2.58
N MET A 139 8.30 -8.62 -2.20
CA MET A 139 7.20 -8.00 -1.47
C MET A 139 6.15 -7.46 -2.46
N PRO A 140 4.93 -8.00 -2.49
CA PRO A 140 3.87 -7.44 -3.33
C PRO A 140 3.50 -6.03 -2.87
N VAL A 141 3.25 -5.13 -3.81
CA VAL A 141 2.80 -3.75 -3.52
C VAL A 141 1.50 -3.49 -4.26
N VAL A 142 0.42 -3.28 -3.52
CA VAL A 142 -0.93 -3.12 -4.07
C VAL A 142 -1.45 -1.72 -3.86
N TYR A 143 -2.33 -1.28 -4.75
CA TYR A 143 -3.13 -0.09 -4.55
C TYR A 143 -4.30 -0.39 -3.59
N TYR A 144 -4.70 0.56 -2.75
CA TYR A 144 -5.78 0.34 -1.79
C TYR A 144 -7.10 -0.10 -2.42
N SER A 145 -7.42 0.34 -3.65
CA SER A 145 -8.65 -0.09 -4.32
C SER A 145 -8.62 -1.57 -4.67
N GLN A 146 -7.44 -2.16 -4.93
CA GLN A 146 -7.30 -3.59 -5.19
C GLN A 146 -7.62 -4.41 -3.93
N LEU A 147 -7.22 -3.93 -2.75
CA LEU A 147 -7.66 -4.53 -1.48
C LEU A 147 -9.17 -4.47 -1.34
N MET A 148 -9.76 -3.30 -1.60
CA MET A 148 -11.20 -3.10 -1.51
C MET A 148 -11.96 -4.00 -2.49
N ASP A 149 -11.50 -4.12 -3.74
CA ASP A 149 -12.13 -4.97 -4.74
C ASP A 149 -12.18 -6.43 -4.28
N VAL A 150 -11.06 -6.98 -3.82
CA VAL A 150 -11.00 -8.36 -3.30
C VAL A 150 -11.92 -8.51 -2.08
N ALA A 151 -11.85 -7.56 -1.14
CA ALA A 151 -12.67 -7.58 0.07
C ALA A 151 -14.17 -7.48 -0.23
N PHE A 152 -14.56 -6.77 -1.30
CA PHE A 152 -15.93 -6.64 -1.77
C PHE A 152 -16.38 -7.80 -2.66
N GLY A 153 -15.59 -8.87 -2.76
CA GLY A 153 -15.96 -10.10 -3.45
C GLY A 153 -15.68 -10.09 -4.96
N ARG A 154 -14.85 -9.17 -5.46
CA ARG A 154 -14.43 -9.16 -6.87
C ARG A 154 -13.36 -10.23 -7.14
N SER A 155 -13.24 -10.63 -8.40
CA SER A 155 -12.23 -11.62 -8.81
C SER A 155 -10.83 -11.01 -8.85
N ALA A 156 -9.79 -11.85 -8.85
CA ALA A 156 -8.40 -11.39 -8.99
C ALA A 156 -8.16 -10.60 -10.29
N LYS A 157 -8.89 -10.94 -11.36
CA LYS A 157 -8.85 -10.25 -12.64
C LYS A 157 -9.52 -8.88 -12.59
N ASP A 158 -10.66 -8.77 -11.90
CA ASP A 158 -11.35 -7.48 -11.72
C ASP A 158 -10.49 -6.52 -10.90
N ALA A 159 -9.79 -7.02 -9.89
CA ALA A 159 -8.82 -6.28 -9.08
C ALA A 159 -7.44 -6.09 -9.77
N ALA A 160 -7.29 -6.57 -11.01
CA ALA A 160 -6.06 -6.51 -11.81
C ALA A 160 -4.79 -7.06 -11.11
N LEU A 161 -4.94 -8.06 -10.22
CA LEU A 161 -3.81 -8.71 -9.54
C LEU A 161 -2.92 -9.50 -10.53
N ASP A 162 -3.52 -9.96 -11.63
CA ASP A 162 -2.82 -10.64 -12.73
C ASP A 162 -1.84 -9.72 -13.48
N GLN A 163 -1.97 -8.40 -13.33
CA GLN A 163 -1.08 -7.40 -13.94
C GLN A 163 0.09 -6.96 -13.04
N GLN A 164 0.13 -7.41 -11.78
CA GLN A 164 1.25 -7.14 -10.88
C GLN A 164 2.53 -7.85 -11.33
N VAL A 165 3.65 -7.17 -11.14
CA VAL A 165 5.00 -7.70 -11.38
C VAL A 165 5.33 -8.73 -10.31
N ILE A 166 5.05 -8.41 -9.04
CA ILE A 166 5.20 -9.33 -7.91
C ILE A 166 3.81 -9.76 -7.47
N LYS A 167 3.52 -11.06 -7.61
CA LYS A 167 2.19 -11.61 -7.32
C LYS A 167 1.82 -11.49 -5.85
N ALA A 168 0.72 -10.78 -5.56
CA ALA A 168 0.07 -10.78 -4.25
C ALA A 168 -0.72 -12.08 -4.00
N LYS A 169 0.00 -13.21 -3.92
CA LYS A 169 -0.60 -14.55 -3.74
C LYS A 169 -1.64 -14.62 -2.60
N PRO A 170 -1.41 -14.00 -1.41
CA PRO A 170 -2.41 -14.01 -0.35
C PRO A 170 -3.76 -13.43 -0.78
N LEU A 171 -3.75 -12.32 -1.54
CA LEU A 171 -4.98 -11.72 -2.08
C LEU A 171 -5.60 -12.55 -3.21
N GLU A 172 -4.76 -13.12 -4.09
CA GLU A 172 -5.24 -14.01 -5.14
C GLU A 172 -5.97 -15.24 -4.59
N GLU A 173 -5.49 -15.81 -3.47
CA GLU A 173 -6.16 -16.93 -2.80
C GLU A 173 -7.51 -16.53 -2.19
N ILE A 174 -7.62 -15.33 -1.60
CA ILE A 174 -8.91 -14.84 -1.10
C ILE A 174 -9.87 -14.56 -2.26
N ALA A 175 -9.39 -14.01 -3.36
CA ALA A 175 -10.22 -13.69 -4.53
C ALA A 175 -10.81 -14.92 -5.25
N LYS A 176 -10.27 -16.13 -4.97
CA LYS A 176 -10.79 -17.41 -5.48
C LYS A 176 -11.96 -17.98 -4.66
N LYS A 177 -12.13 -17.54 -3.40
CA LYS A 177 -13.18 -18.03 -2.50
C LYS A 177 -14.56 -17.54 -2.93
#